data_AF-A0A2V5XVN6-F1
#
_entry.id   AF-A0A2V5XVN6-F1
#
_cell.length_a   1.000
_cell.length_b   1.000
_cell.length_c   1.000
_cell.angle_alpha   90.00
_cell.angle_beta   90.00
_cell.angle_gamma   90.00
#
_symmetry.space_group_name_H-M   'P 1'
#
loop_
_entity.id
_entity.type
_entity.pdbx_description
1 polymer ?
#
loop_
_entity_poly.entity_id
_entity_poly.type
_entity_poly.pdbx_seq_one_letter_code
_entity_poly.pdbx_strand_id
1 'polypeptide(L)'
;MKLRSYSILTIVCWAFMQATTLCVLLAAKVVAQTASPTSSPSQPAADYDVRWGVKIPMRDNVELNATLYLPKTPDGSLPKTPVIFTLT
;
A
#
# COMPACT_ATOMS: atom_id res chain seq x y z
N MET A 1 23.12 34.15 -44.90
CA MET A 1 22.79 33.00 -44.03
C MET A 1 22.58 33.34 -42.53
N LYS A 2 22.65 34.60 -42.07
CA LYS A 2 22.47 34.93 -40.63
C LYS A 2 21.01 35.18 -40.21
N LEU A 3 20.14 35.65 -41.11
CA LEU A 3 18.76 36.06 -40.78
C LEU A 3 17.81 34.89 -40.43
N ARG A 4 18.03 33.71 -41.03
CA ARG A 4 17.22 32.49 -40.80
C ARG A 4 17.52 31.80 -39.45
N SER A 5 18.70 32.05 -38.87
CA SER A 5 19.13 31.47 -37.59
C SER A 5 18.48 32.18 -36.40
N TYR A 6 18.29 33.51 -36.47
CA TYR A 6 17.64 34.29 -35.41
C TYR A 6 16.15 33.92 -35.23
N SER A 7 15.44 33.65 -36.32
CA SER A 7 14.01 33.27 -36.28
C SER A 7 13.78 31.88 -35.67
N ILE A 8 14.68 30.92 -35.90
CA ILE A 8 14.58 29.58 -35.32
C ILE A 8 14.87 29.63 -33.81
N LEU A 9 15.84 30.46 -33.39
CA LEU A 9 16.17 30.63 -31.98
C LEU A 9 15.02 31.25 -31.17
N THR A 10 14.28 32.21 -31.76
CA THR A 10 13.10 32.82 -31.11
C THR A 10 11.94 31.84 -30.98
N ILE A 11 11.73 30.98 -31.98
CA ILE A 11 10.65 29.97 -31.95
C ILE A 11 10.94 28.89 -30.90
N VAL A 12 12.19 28.43 -30.79
CA VAL A 12 12.61 27.45 -29.78
C VAL A 12 12.46 28.02 -28.38
N CYS A 13 12.84 29.29 -28.15
CA CYS A 13 12.70 29.93 -26.84
C CYS A 13 11.24 30.06 -26.40
N TRP A 14 10.33 30.40 -27.32
CA TRP A 14 8.89 30.43 -27.07
C TRP A 14 8.30 29.04 -26.77
N ALA A 15 8.73 28.01 -27.50
CA ALA A 15 8.29 26.64 -27.26
C ALA A 15 8.73 26.11 -25.88
N PHE A 16 9.96 26.45 -25.45
CA PHE A 16 10.46 26.11 -24.12
C PHE A 16 9.66 26.81 -23.01
N MET A 17 9.35 28.10 -23.17
CA MET A 17 8.51 28.85 -22.23
C MET A 17 7.12 28.22 -22.06
N GLN A 18 6.47 27.86 -23.17
CA GLN A 18 5.14 27.21 -23.14
C GLN A 18 5.19 25.82 -22.50
N ALA A 19 6.23 25.03 -22.78
CA ALA A 19 6.40 23.72 -22.16
C ALA A 19 6.57 23.81 -20.64
N THR A 20 7.30 24.81 -20.14
CA THR A 20 7.46 25.02 -18.70
C THR A 20 6.14 25.40 -18.01
N THR A 21 5.34 26.29 -18.62
CA THR A 21 4.04 26.70 -18.06
C THR A 21 3.05 25.52 -18.02
N LEU A 22 3.04 24.68 -19.05
CA LEU A 22 2.17 23.50 -19.11
C LEU A 22 2.54 22.46 -18.04
N CYS A 23 3.84 22.19 -17.83
CA CYS A 23 4.32 21.28 -16.78
C CYS A 23 3.93 21.75 -15.37
N VAL A 24 4.03 23.06 -15.09
CA VAL A 24 3.67 23.61 -13.77
C VAL A 24 2.16 23.49 -13.50
N LEU A 25 1.33 23.77 -14.50
CA LEU A 25 -0.13 23.62 -14.38
C LEU A 25 -0.56 22.17 -14.17
N LEU A 26 0.11 21.21 -14.82
CA LEU A 26 -0.21 19.79 -14.68
C LEU A 26 0.14 19.26 -13.28
N ALA A 27 1.30 19.65 -12.74
CA ALA A 27 1.72 19.27 -11.38
C ALA A 27 0.75 19.78 -10.30
N ALA A 28 0.21 20.99 -10.45
CA ALA A 28 -0.76 21.56 -9.51
C ALA A 28 -2.10 20.79 -9.46
N LYS A 29 -2.51 20.17 -10.58
CA LYS A 29 -3.74 19.37 -10.62
C LYS A 29 -3.61 18.00 -9.95
N VAL A 30 -2.40 17.43 -9.91
CA VAL A 30 -2.14 16.11 -9.30
C VAL A 30 -2.24 16.17 -7.77
N VAL A 31 -1.79 17.26 -7.14
CA VAL A 31 -1.79 17.40 -5.68
C VAL A 31 -3.20 17.58 -5.09
N ALA A 32 -4.17 18.06 -5.88
CA ALA A 32 -5.52 18.37 -5.39
C ALA A 32 -6.45 17.15 -5.22
N GLN A 33 -6.03 15.94 -5.64
CA GLN A 33 -6.89 14.74 -5.62
C GLN A 33 -6.59 13.75 -4.48
N THR A 34 -5.98 14.19 -3.39
CA THR A 34 -5.90 13.35 -2.20
C THR A 34 -7.29 13.23 -1.57
N ALA A 35 -8.02 12.17 -1.94
CA ALA A 35 -9.22 11.77 -1.24
C ALA A 35 -8.88 11.57 0.24
N SER A 36 -9.51 12.35 1.13
CA SER A 36 -9.43 12.09 2.57
C SER A 36 -9.97 10.69 2.84
N PRO A 37 -9.22 9.81 3.53
CA PRO A 37 -9.75 8.51 3.89
C PRO A 37 -10.90 8.73 4.87
N THR A 38 -12.11 8.38 4.45
CA THR A 38 -13.26 8.20 5.34
C THR A 38 -12.83 7.25 6.45
N SER A 39 -12.87 7.72 7.70
CA SER A 39 -12.58 6.89 8.87
C SER A 39 -13.62 5.79 8.95
N SER A 40 -13.24 4.58 8.53
CA SER A 40 -14.00 3.36 8.81
C SER A 40 -14.20 3.25 10.33
N PRO A 41 -15.39 2.86 10.83
CA PRO A 41 -15.59 2.65 12.26
C PRO A 41 -14.49 1.71 12.77
N SER A 42 -13.62 2.24 13.65
CA SER A 42 -12.51 1.50 14.20
C SER A 42 -13.09 0.39 15.07
N GLN A 43 -13.11 -0.83 14.55
CA GLN A 43 -13.37 -2.00 15.39
C GLN A 43 -12.31 -1.99 16.52
N PRO A 44 -12.71 -2.24 17.78
CA PRO A 44 -11.75 -2.37 18.86
C PRO A 44 -10.65 -3.35 18.44
N ALA A 45 -9.39 -2.99 18.66
CA ALA A 45 -8.27 -3.89 18.39
C ALA A 45 -8.52 -5.17 19.20
N ALA A 46 -8.80 -6.26 18.50
CA ALA A 46 -9.17 -7.50 19.15
C ALA A 46 -7.97 -8.07 19.92
N ASP A 47 -8.20 -8.53 21.15
CA ASP A 47 -7.13 -8.95 22.06
C ASP A 47 -6.69 -10.39 21.82
N TYR A 48 -6.12 -10.65 20.64
CA TYR A 48 -5.53 -11.92 20.28
C TYR A 48 -4.14 -11.74 19.65
N ASP A 49 -3.33 -12.78 19.70
CA ASP A 49 -2.08 -12.92 18.96
C ASP A 49 -2.33 -13.66 17.64
N VAL A 50 -1.83 -13.12 16.53
CA VAL A 50 -1.99 -13.72 15.20
C VAL A 50 -0.66 -14.26 14.71
N ARG A 51 -0.66 -15.55 14.38
CA ARG A 51 0.51 -16.22 13.80
C ARG A 51 0.19 -16.65 12.37
N TRP A 52 0.84 -15.99 11.41
CA TRP A 52 0.70 -16.27 9.99
C TRP A 52 1.69 -17.35 9.52
N GLY A 53 1.29 -18.14 8.52
CA GLY A 53 2.19 -19.06 7.82
C GLY A 53 2.75 -20.18 8.71
N VAL A 54 2.04 -20.54 9.78
CA VAL A 54 2.44 -21.66 10.64
C VAL A 54 2.39 -22.94 9.84
N LYS A 55 3.46 -23.74 9.93
CA LYS A 55 3.60 -25.00 9.21
C LYS A 55 3.07 -26.15 10.05
N ILE A 56 2.02 -26.83 9.57
CA ILE A 56 1.44 -28.00 10.22
C ILE A 56 1.79 -29.23 9.40
N PRO A 57 2.67 -30.12 9.90
CA PRO A 57 3.04 -31.33 9.19
C PRO A 57 1.89 -32.33 9.18
N MET A 58 1.66 -32.93 8.02
CA MET A 58 0.68 -34.00 7.80
C MET A 58 1.35 -35.38 7.87
N ARG A 59 0.53 -36.44 7.92
CA ARG A 59 0.97 -37.84 7.98
C ARG A 59 1.90 -38.22 6.82
N ASP A 60 1.70 -37.61 5.66
CA ASP A 60 2.49 -37.82 4.44
C ASP A 60 3.72 -36.90 4.34
N ASN A 61 4.03 -36.13 5.39
CA ASN A 61 5.09 -35.12 5.46
C ASN A 61 4.86 -33.85 4.62
N VAL A 62 3.64 -33.64 4.11
CA VAL A 62 3.28 -32.33 3.52
C VAL A 62 3.08 -31.30 4.64
N GLU A 63 3.58 -30.08 4.46
CA GLU A 63 3.36 -28.98 5.40
C GLU A 63 2.21 -28.07 4.95
N LEU A 64 1.15 -28.01 5.74
CA LEU A 64 0.06 -27.07 5.52
C LEU A 64 0.41 -25.70 6.09
N ASN A 65 -0.02 -24.64 5.39
CA ASN A 65 0.03 -23.28 5.92
C ASN A 65 -1.23 -23.00 6.73
N ALA A 66 -1.06 -22.50 7.95
CA ALA A 66 -2.14 -22.11 8.83
C ALA A 66 -1.96 -20.69 9.35
N THR A 67 -3.10 -20.06 9.62
CA THR A 67 -3.19 -18.80 10.36
C THR A 67 -3.83 -19.10 11.70
N LEU A 68 -3.12 -18.84 12.81
CA LEU A 68 -3.61 -19.11 14.16
C LEU A 68 -3.99 -17.80 14.84
N TYR A 69 -5.17 -17.80 15.45
CA TYR A 69 -5.66 -16.74 16.33
C TYR A 69 -5.64 -17.29 17.76
N LEU A 70 -4.75 -16.76 18.59
CA LEU A 70 -4.56 -17.22 19.96
C LEU A 70 -5.02 -16.16 20.96
N PRO A 71 -5.86 -16.49 21.94
CA PRO A 71 -6.24 -15.53 22.97
C PRO A 71 -5.02 -15.21 23.84
N LYS A 72 -4.89 -13.95 24.26
CA LYS A 72 -3.83 -13.56 25.19
C LYS A 72 -4.23 -13.94 26.61
N THR A 73 -3.27 -14.50 27.35
CA THR A 73 -3.39 -14.68 28.79
C THR A 73 -2.53 -13.63 29.50
N PRO A 74 -2.97 -13.09 30.64
CA PRO A 74 -2.16 -12.16 31.43
C PRO A 74 -0.78 -12.73 31.80
N ASP A 75 -0.70 -14.05 31.99
CA ASP A 75 0.50 -14.76 32.43
C ASP A 75 1.37 -15.27 31.26
N GLY A 76 1.00 -14.99 30.00
CA GLY A 76 1.71 -15.42 28.79
C GLY A 76 1.71 -16.94 28.55
N SER A 77 1.03 -17.71 29.39
CA SER A 77 0.87 -19.16 29.22
C SER A 77 -0.12 -19.48 28.10
N LEU A 78 0.12 -20.56 27.34
CA LEU A 78 -0.79 -20.99 26.29
C LEU A 78 -2.15 -21.39 26.92
N PRO A 79 -3.24 -20.66 26.64
CA PRO A 79 -4.52 -20.95 27.24
C PRO A 79 -5.08 -22.26 26.69
N LYS A 80 -5.47 -23.18 27.59
CA LYS A 80 -6.23 -24.38 27.22
C LYS A 80 -7.67 -23.97 26.88
N THR A 81 -7.88 -23.58 25.63
CA THR A 81 -9.15 -23.06 25.12
C THR A 81 -9.71 -23.99 24.05
N PRO A 82 -11.05 -24.04 23.87
CA PRO A 82 -11.64 -24.75 22.74
C PRO A 82 -11.16 -24.15 21.43
N VAL A 83 -10.98 -24.99 20.41
CA VAL A 83 -10.48 -24.57 19.09
C VAL A 83 -11.61 -24.60 18.08
N ILE A 84 -11.79 -23.48 17.37
CA ILE A 84 -12.60 -23.43 16.16
C ILE A 84 -11.65 -23.62 14.98
N PHE A 85 -11.92 -24.62 14.16
CA PHE A 85 -11.08 -24.97 13.03
C PHE A 85 -11.86 -24.81 11.72
N THR A 86 -11.20 -24.25 10.72
CA THR A 86 -11.69 -24.16 9.35
C THR A 86 -10.58 -24.57 8.40
N LEU A 87 -10.94 -25.29 7.33
CA LEU A 87 -10.04 -25.73 6.27
C LEU A 87 -10.62 -25.27 4.93
N THR A 88 -9.80 -24.62 4.12
CA THR A 88 -10.16 -24.04 2.82
C THR A 88 -9.23 -24.56 1.74
#